data_AF-A0A350XZ07-F1
#
_entry.id   AF-A0A350XZ07-F1
#
_cell.length_a   1.000
_cell.length_b   1.000
_cell.length_c   1.000
_cell.angle_alpha   90.00
_cell.angle_beta   90.00
_cell.angle_gamma   90.00
#
_symmetry.space_group_name_H-M   'P 1'
#
loop_
_entity.id
_entity.type
_entity.pdbx_description
1 polymer ?
#
loop_
_entity_poly.entity_id
_entity_poly.type
_entity_poly.pdbx_seq_one_letter_code
_entity_poly.pdbx_strand_id
1 'polypeptide(L)'
;MISALKTLIESGYIICHKEIINGVQFNRYKISLLPVKKFNGGSKEILQGGSKEILQGGSKEILPNNKDINNKSYDNKNNNKNIYAPVVEYLNEKAGTKYKPSNKVTQRHINARVAEGYTLDDFKTVIDKKVTEWKGTTMEQYLRPETLFGSKFENYLNATIQPRNGQKVIINGEEYIYNNGNYYIPNGTGIAVDPYADNDLPY
;
A
#
# COMPACT_ATOMS: atom_id res chain seq x y z
N MET A 1 18.78 36.35 -2.25
CA MET A 1 17.78 35.25 -2.30
C MET A 1 18.40 33.86 -2.09
N ILE A 2 19.63 33.59 -2.55
CA ILE A 2 20.30 32.27 -2.40
C ILE A 2 20.87 32.02 -0.98
N SER A 3 21.21 33.06 -0.21
CA SER A 3 21.83 32.87 1.12
C SER A 3 20.89 32.23 2.13
N ALA A 4 19.61 32.59 2.14
CA ALA A 4 18.63 32.05 3.10
C ALA A 4 18.50 30.52 2.98
N LEU A 5 18.47 29.98 1.76
CA LEU A 5 18.40 28.53 1.54
C LEU A 5 19.69 27.83 1.97
N LYS A 6 20.86 28.43 1.72
CA LYS A 6 22.14 27.89 2.21
C LYS A 6 22.18 27.87 3.73
N THR A 7 21.79 28.96 4.39
CA THR A 7 21.73 29.05 5.84
C THR A 7 20.80 27.99 6.44
N LEU A 8 19.64 27.74 5.82
CA LEU A 8 18.69 26.72 6.30
C LEU A 8 19.20 25.28 6.12
N ILE A 9 20.05 25.04 5.12
CA ILE A 9 20.71 23.75 4.92
C ILE A 9 21.83 23.56 5.95
N GLU A 10 22.66 24.58 6.14
CA GLU A 10 23.73 24.59 7.14
C GLU A 10 23.19 24.43 8.56
N SER A 11 22.03 25.04 8.87
CA SER A 11 21.35 24.89 10.15
C SER A 11 20.56 23.58 10.27
N GLY A 12 20.57 22.72 9.25
CA GLY A 12 19.94 21.40 9.28
C GLY A 12 18.42 21.40 9.27
N TYR A 13 17.76 22.53 8.95
CA TYR A 13 16.30 22.61 8.86
C TYR A 13 15.76 22.08 7.55
N ILE A 14 16.56 22.13 6.48
CA ILE A 14 16.18 21.61 5.17
C ILE A 14 17.33 20.83 4.53
N ILE A 15 17.00 19.88 3.66
CA ILE A 15 17.93 19.06 2.88
C ILE A 15 17.69 19.35 1.41
N CYS A 16 18.75 19.53 0.63
CA CYS A 16 18.67 19.68 -0.83
C CYS A 16 19.04 18.37 -1.53
N HIS A 17 18.20 17.92 -2.45
CA HIS A 17 18.50 16.81 -3.35
C HIS A 17 18.65 17.33 -4.77
N LYS A 18 19.77 16.99 -5.41
CA LYS A 18 20.11 17.45 -6.76
C LYS A 18 19.94 16.29 -7.74
N GLU A 19 19.16 16.52 -8.79
CA GLU A 19 18.92 15.55 -9.86
C GLU A 19 19.25 16.17 -11.20
N ILE A 20 19.69 15.34 -12.16
CA ILE A 20 19.90 15.76 -13.54
C ILE A 20 19.00 14.89 -14.40
N ILE A 21 18.07 15.52 -15.12
CA ILE A 21 17.16 14.85 -16.04
C ILE A 21 17.36 15.50 -17.40
N ASN A 22 17.72 14.72 -18.41
CA ASN A 22 17.98 15.19 -19.77
C ASN A 22 18.96 16.38 -19.85
N GLY A 23 20.02 16.35 -19.03
CA GLY A 23 21.03 17.40 -18.97
C GLY A 23 20.64 18.65 -18.16
N VAL A 24 19.42 18.72 -17.62
CA VAL A 24 18.94 19.83 -16.81
C VAL A 24 19.01 19.48 -15.32
N GLN A 25 19.65 20.35 -14.53
CA GLN A 25 19.78 20.18 -13.09
C GLN A 25 18.55 20.71 -12.34
N PHE A 26 17.92 19.86 -11.54
CA PHE A 26 16.83 20.18 -10.63
C PHE A 26 17.30 20.07 -9.18
N ASN A 27 17.14 21.15 -8.40
CA ASN A 27 17.39 21.15 -6.96
C ASN A 27 16.05 21.11 -6.22
N ARG A 28 15.83 20.05 -5.43
CA ARG A 28 14.62 19.86 -4.63
C ARG A 28 14.95 19.98 -3.15
N TYR A 29 14.33 20.94 -2.46
CA TYR A 29 14.52 21.14 -1.03
C TYR A 29 13.39 20.45 -0.25
N LYS A 30 13.75 19.74 0.82
CA LYS A 30 12.82 19.08 1.75
C LYS A 30 13.13 19.53 3.17
N ILE A 31 12.11 19.65 4.01
CA ILE A 31 12.32 20.00 5.43
C ILE A 31 12.87 18.78 6.16
N SER A 32 13.97 18.97 6.90
CA SER A 32 14.55 18.00 7.81
C SER A 32 13.84 18.13 9.16
N LEU A 33 12.68 17.48 9.27
CA LEU A 33 11.94 17.43 10.54
C LEU A 33 12.59 16.37 11.44
N LEU A 34 13.52 16.78 12.29
CA LEU A 34 13.65 16.08 13.57
C LEU A 34 12.34 16.31 14.33
N PRO A 35 11.73 15.26 14.94
CA PRO A 35 10.42 15.38 15.56
C PRO A 35 10.48 16.40 16.70
N VAL A 36 9.91 17.59 16.47
CA VAL A 36 9.71 18.58 17.52
C VAL A 36 8.64 18.02 18.46
N LYS A 37 9.06 17.51 19.62
CA LYS A 37 8.16 17.10 20.69
C LYS A 37 7.40 18.33 21.18
N LYS A 38 6.08 18.33 20.95
CA LYS A 38 5.07 19.24 21.51
C LYS A 38 5.14 20.69 21.02
N PHE A 39 4.49 20.95 19.88
CA PHE A 39 3.97 22.29 19.57
C PHE A 39 2.47 22.37 19.88
N ASN A 40 2.09 22.06 21.12
CA ASN A 40 0.73 22.28 21.64
C ASN A 40 0.69 23.58 22.47
N GLY A 41 1.01 24.69 21.82
CA GLY A 41 0.96 26.02 22.41
C GLY A 41 0.23 26.99 21.50
N GLY A 42 -1.02 26.67 21.13
CA GLY A 42 -1.90 27.67 20.55
C GLY A 42 -2.24 28.70 21.63
N SER A 43 -1.62 29.87 21.58
CA SER A 43 -2.01 31.01 22.41
C SER A 43 -3.43 31.43 22.05
N LYS A 44 -4.38 31.26 23.00
CA LYS A 44 -5.70 31.90 22.95
C LYS A 44 -5.59 33.36 23.40
N GLU A 45 -4.76 34.15 22.74
CA GLU A 45 -4.80 35.60 22.91
C GLU A 45 -5.69 36.20 21.83
N ILE A 46 -6.88 36.64 22.24
CA ILE A 46 -7.70 37.53 21.43
C ILE A 46 -7.07 38.92 21.57
N LEU A 47 -6.49 39.44 20.49
CA LEU A 47 -6.08 40.84 20.43
C LEU A 47 -7.33 41.72 20.56
N GLN A 48 -7.47 42.43 21.68
CA GLN A 48 -8.43 43.52 21.80
C GLN A 48 -7.90 44.73 21.03
N GLY A 49 -8.41 44.95 19.81
CA GLY A 49 -8.12 46.16 19.05
C GLY A 49 -7.99 45.92 17.56
N GLY A 50 -9.12 45.78 16.86
CA GLY A 50 -9.18 45.76 15.39
C GLY A 50 -10.63 45.90 14.95
N SER A 51 -10.97 47.07 14.42
CA SER A 51 -12.29 47.58 14.11
C SER A 51 -13.16 46.63 13.24
N LYS A 52 -14.44 46.51 13.63
CA LYS A 52 -15.54 46.01 12.79
C LYS A 52 -15.91 47.11 11.77
N GLU A 53 -15.13 47.30 10.72
CA GLU A 53 -15.53 48.17 9.61
C GLU A 53 -15.35 47.48 8.25
N ILE A 54 -16.49 47.07 7.70
CA ILE A 54 -16.91 47.12 6.29
C ILE A 54 -15.78 47.00 5.25
N LEU A 55 -15.55 45.77 4.76
CA LEU A 55 -14.94 45.54 3.45
C LEU A 55 -16.03 45.03 2.49
N GLN A 56 -16.68 45.96 1.80
CA GLN A 56 -17.45 45.68 0.59
C GLN A 56 -16.48 45.61 -0.58
N GLY A 57 -16.23 44.39 -1.08
CA GLY A 57 -15.34 44.19 -2.22
C GLY A 57 -15.13 42.71 -2.54
N GLY A 58 -16.23 41.97 -2.75
CA GLY A 58 -16.18 40.58 -3.23
C GLY A 58 -16.89 40.46 -4.57
N SER A 59 -16.14 40.27 -5.65
CA SER A 59 -16.69 39.98 -6.98
C SER A 59 -17.52 38.70 -6.96
N LYS A 60 -18.76 38.75 -7.47
CA LYS A 60 -19.68 37.59 -7.63
C LYS A 60 -19.40 36.78 -8.90
N GLU A 61 -18.14 36.63 -9.30
CA GLU A 61 -17.82 35.79 -10.46
C GLU A 61 -17.35 34.41 -9.98
N ILE A 62 -18.24 33.43 -10.13
CA ILE A 62 -17.92 32.01 -9.95
C ILE A 62 -17.25 31.55 -11.24
N LEU A 63 -15.92 31.41 -11.21
CA LEU A 63 -15.19 30.74 -12.29
C LEU A 63 -15.63 29.26 -12.36
N PRO A 64 -15.85 28.69 -13.56
CA PRO A 64 -16.25 27.30 -13.70
C PRO A 64 -15.14 26.40 -13.15
N ASN A 65 -15.48 25.66 -12.09
CA ASN A 65 -14.63 24.63 -11.53
C ASN A 65 -14.51 23.51 -12.57
N ASN A 66 -13.35 23.42 -13.22
CA ASN A 66 -12.99 22.28 -14.06
C ASN A 66 -12.74 21.06 -13.17
N LYS A 67 -13.82 20.54 -12.57
CA LYS A 67 -13.93 19.15 -12.16
C LYS A 67 -13.96 18.38 -13.46
N ASP A 68 -12.79 18.00 -13.94
CA ASP A 68 -12.50 16.70 -14.53
C ASP A 68 -11.10 16.76 -15.14
N ILE A 69 -10.44 15.60 -15.11
CA ILE A 69 -9.22 15.25 -15.86
C ILE A 69 -7.88 15.48 -15.11
N ASN A 70 -7.55 14.45 -14.31
CA ASN A 70 -6.23 13.80 -14.20
C ASN A 70 -5.02 14.59 -13.64
N ASN A 71 -4.64 14.30 -12.40
CA ASN A 71 -3.53 13.38 -12.13
C ASN A 71 -3.25 13.18 -10.63
N LYS A 72 -2.93 11.92 -10.30
CA LYS A 72 -2.29 11.39 -9.09
C LYS A 72 -1.66 12.45 -8.17
N SER A 73 -2.33 12.77 -7.06
CA SER A 73 -1.64 13.17 -5.84
C SER A 73 -2.01 12.15 -4.77
N TYR A 74 -1.10 11.21 -4.52
CA TYR A 74 -1.07 10.52 -3.24
C TYR A 74 -0.79 11.60 -2.19
N ASP A 75 -1.85 12.16 -1.61
CA ASP A 75 -1.77 13.10 -0.51
C ASP A 75 -1.24 12.35 0.73
N ASN A 76 0.08 12.33 0.81
CA ASN A 76 0.85 11.87 1.94
C ASN A 76 0.77 12.92 3.06
N LYS A 77 -0.38 12.97 3.72
CA LYS A 77 -0.61 13.72 4.97
C LYS A 77 -1.41 12.88 5.95
N ASN A 78 -0.76 11.85 6.50
CA ASN A 78 -0.96 11.36 7.88
C ASN A 78 -0.06 10.13 8.09
N ASN A 79 1.16 10.38 8.54
CA ASN A 79 2.23 9.41 8.76
C ASN A 79 1.98 8.44 9.94
N ASN A 80 0.75 7.89 10.04
CA ASN A 80 0.37 6.72 10.86
C ASN A 80 -1.10 6.28 10.65
N LYS A 81 -1.82 6.73 9.59
CA LYS A 81 -3.29 6.59 9.54
C LYS A 81 -3.93 6.17 8.21
N ASN A 82 -3.19 5.55 7.29
CA ASN A 82 -3.82 5.02 6.08
C ASN A 82 -3.21 3.71 5.58
N ILE A 83 -3.22 2.68 6.42
CA ILE A 83 -2.98 1.29 5.98
C ILE A 83 -4.11 0.78 5.07
N TYR A 84 -5.29 1.41 5.12
CA TYR A 84 -6.46 0.96 4.35
C TYR A 84 -6.25 1.08 2.85
N ALA A 85 -5.75 2.23 2.36
CA ALA A 85 -5.47 2.42 0.94
C ALA A 85 -4.52 1.36 0.37
N PRO A 86 -3.30 1.14 0.91
CA PRO A 86 -2.39 0.15 0.34
C PRO A 86 -2.93 -1.28 0.43
N VAL A 87 -3.61 -1.68 1.51
CA VAL A 87 -4.22 -3.02 1.60
C VAL A 87 -5.31 -3.21 0.54
N VAL A 88 -6.21 -2.23 0.41
CA VAL A 88 -7.36 -2.33 -0.50
C VAL A 88 -6.95 -2.17 -1.96
N GLU A 89 -6.02 -1.27 -2.27
CA GLU A 89 -5.43 -1.14 -3.60
C GLU A 89 -4.78 -2.45 -4.04
N TYR A 90 -4.00 -3.09 -3.15
CA TYR A 90 -3.38 -4.38 -3.45
C TYR A 90 -4.40 -5.50 -3.68
N LEU A 91 -5.44 -5.59 -2.85
CA LEU A 91 -6.53 -6.55 -3.07
C LEU A 91 -7.22 -6.32 -4.42
N ASN A 92 -7.51 -5.06 -4.75
CA ASN A 92 -8.14 -4.70 -6.01
C ASN A 92 -7.28 -5.09 -7.21
N GLU A 93 -5.97 -4.83 -7.15
CA GLU A 93 -5.01 -5.19 -8.18
C GLU A 93 -4.96 -6.71 -8.41
N LYS A 94 -4.81 -7.50 -7.33
CA LYS A 94 -4.64 -8.95 -7.42
C LYS A 94 -5.93 -9.69 -7.78
N ALA A 95 -7.05 -9.30 -7.17
CA ALA A 95 -8.34 -9.95 -7.36
C ALA A 95 -9.17 -9.36 -8.51
N GLY A 96 -8.71 -8.27 -9.16
CA GLY A 96 -9.48 -7.61 -10.22
C GLY A 96 -10.75 -6.93 -9.70
N THR A 97 -10.75 -6.50 -8.44
CA THR A 97 -11.92 -5.91 -7.76
C THR A 97 -11.81 -4.39 -7.65
N LYS A 98 -12.86 -3.74 -7.11
CA LYS A 98 -12.96 -2.26 -6.99
C LYS A 98 -13.45 -1.83 -5.60
N TYR A 99 -12.98 -2.49 -4.55
CA TYR A 99 -13.30 -2.11 -3.17
C TYR A 99 -12.77 -0.72 -2.84
N LYS A 100 -13.48 -0.02 -1.96
CA LYS A 100 -13.14 1.35 -1.55
C LYS A 100 -12.42 1.33 -0.19
N PRO A 101 -11.23 1.96 -0.06
CA PRO A 101 -10.54 2.06 1.23
C PRO A 101 -11.30 2.91 2.26
N SER A 102 -12.25 3.73 1.82
CA SER A 102 -13.15 4.51 2.68
C SER A 102 -14.32 3.71 3.28
N ASN A 103 -14.50 2.44 2.89
CA ASN A 103 -15.59 1.61 3.41
C ASN A 103 -15.36 1.27 4.90
N LYS A 104 -16.34 1.61 5.74
CA LYS A 104 -16.27 1.40 7.20
C LYS A 104 -16.10 -0.06 7.61
N VAL A 105 -16.74 -1.00 6.91
CA VAL A 105 -16.63 -2.44 7.21
C VAL A 105 -15.22 -2.91 6.90
N THR A 106 -14.68 -2.54 5.74
CA THR A 106 -13.29 -2.84 5.35
C THR A 106 -12.29 -2.27 6.37
N GLN A 107 -12.44 -1.00 6.74
CA GLN A 107 -11.59 -0.37 7.75
C GLN A 107 -11.69 -1.07 9.10
N ARG A 108 -12.88 -1.50 9.52
CA ARG A 108 -13.08 -2.25 10.78
C ARG A 108 -12.27 -3.54 10.80
N HIS A 109 -12.32 -4.33 9.73
CA HIS A 109 -11.56 -5.58 9.66
C HIS A 109 -10.05 -5.34 9.63
N ILE A 110 -9.59 -4.36 8.87
CA ILE A 110 -8.17 -4.01 8.82
C ILE A 110 -7.68 -3.53 10.20
N ASN A 111 -8.43 -2.65 10.87
CA ASN A 111 -8.09 -2.17 12.20
C ASN A 111 -8.02 -3.27 13.25
N ALA A 112 -8.90 -4.26 13.16
CA ALA A 112 -8.86 -5.40 14.08
C ALA A 112 -7.51 -6.13 13.99
N ARG A 113 -7.01 -6.41 12.77
CA ARG A 113 -5.71 -7.07 12.59
C ARG A 113 -4.53 -6.18 12.94
N VAL A 114 -4.61 -4.89 12.66
CA VAL A 114 -3.56 -3.95 13.10
C VAL A 114 -3.48 -3.89 14.63
N ALA A 115 -4.61 -3.92 15.33
CA ALA A 115 -4.64 -3.95 16.79
C ALA A 115 -4.08 -5.26 17.38
N GLU A 116 -4.19 -6.36 16.63
CA GLU A 116 -3.57 -7.66 16.95
C GLU A 116 -2.06 -7.70 16.63
N GLY A 117 -1.51 -6.67 15.98
CA GLY A 117 -0.08 -6.55 15.68
C GLY A 117 0.33 -6.92 14.25
N TYR A 118 -0.63 -7.22 13.37
CA TYR A 118 -0.34 -7.56 11.97
C TYR A 118 0.07 -6.35 11.14
N THR A 119 1.02 -6.57 10.25
CA THR A 119 1.65 -5.57 9.39
C THR A 119 1.01 -5.53 8.01
N LEU A 120 1.30 -4.47 7.23
CA LEU A 120 0.86 -4.37 5.83
C LEU A 120 1.30 -5.59 5.00
N ASP A 121 2.49 -6.12 5.25
CA ASP A 121 3.01 -7.24 4.48
C ASP A 121 2.25 -8.53 4.79
N ASP A 122 1.80 -8.73 6.04
CA ASP A 122 0.92 -9.85 6.39
C ASP A 122 -0.40 -9.81 5.62
N PHE A 123 -0.99 -8.61 5.46
CA PHE A 123 -2.19 -8.45 4.62
C PHE A 123 -1.92 -8.83 3.17
N LYS A 124 -0.79 -8.38 2.59
CA LYS A 124 -0.41 -8.74 1.23
C LYS A 124 -0.21 -10.24 1.08
N THR A 125 0.46 -10.88 2.04
CA THR A 125 0.68 -12.33 2.05
C THR A 125 -0.65 -13.09 2.07
N VAL A 126 -1.61 -12.69 2.92
CA VAL A 126 -2.95 -13.30 2.93
C VAL A 126 -3.66 -13.12 1.58
N ILE A 127 -3.57 -11.93 0.98
CA ILE A 127 -4.14 -11.65 -0.34
C ILE A 127 -3.51 -12.56 -1.39
N ASP A 128 -2.18 -12.64 -1.47
CA ASP A 128 -1.49 -13.45 -2.47
C ASP A 128 -1.80 -14.94 -2.33
N LYS A 129 -1.83 -15.44 -1.08
CA LYS A 129 -2.21 -16.83 -0.77
C LYS A 129 -3.61 -17.14 -1.27
N LYS A 130 -4.59 -16.33 -0.89
CA LYS A 130 -6.00 -16.60 -1.22
C LYS A 130 -6.36 -16.28 -2.65
N VAL A 131 -5.74 -15.28 -3.27
CA VAL A 131 -5.89 -15.03 -4.71
C VAL A 131 -5.36 -16.24 -5.49
N THR A 132 -4.18 -16.75 -5.16
CA THR A 132 -3.63 -17.96 -5.81
C THR A 132 -4.56 -19.16 -5.66
N GLU A 133 -5.11 -19.37 -4.46
CA GLU A 133 -5.96 -20.52 -4.16
C GLU A 133 -7.38 -20.44 -4.76
N TRP A 134 -7.97 -19.23 -4.78
CA TRP A 134 -9.41 -19.06 -5.07
C TRP A 134 -9.72 -18.43 -6.41
N LYS A 135 -8.79 -17.72 -7.05
CA LYS A 135 -9.03 -17.08 -8.35
C LYS A 135 -9.24 -18.13 -9.44
N GLY A 136 -10.26 -17.93 -10.29
CA GLY A 136 -10.66 -18.88 -11.33
C GLY A 136 -11.51 -20.04 -10.81
N THR A 137 -12.11 -19.91 -9.62
CA THR A 137 -12.80 -21.01 -8.92
C THR A 137 -14.12 -20.52 -8.35
N THR A 138 -14.98 -21.45 -7.90
CA THR A 138 -16.22 -21.08 -7.19
C THR A 138 -15.97 -20.28 -5.92
N MET A 139 -14.76 -20.35 -5.35
CA MET A 139 -14.37 -19.61 -4.15
C MET A 139 -13.93 -18.17 -4.44
N GLU A 140 -13.74 -17.77 -5.71
CA GLU A 140 -13.28 -16.43 -6.08
C GLU A 140 -14.20 -15.33 -5.53
N GLN A 141 -15.51 -15.60 -5.47
CA GLN A 141 -16.52 -14.70 -4.88
C GLN A 141 -16.24 -14.31 -3.42
N TYR A 142 -15.39 -15.06 -2.72
CA TYR A 142 -15.00 -14.83 -1.33
C TYR A 142 -13.73 -14.01 -1.17
N LEU A 143 -13.09 -13.55 -2.25
CA LEU A 143 -11.97 -12.60 -2.23
C LEU A 143 -12.42 -11.18 -1.85
N ARG A 144 -12.94 -11.04 -0.62
CA ARG A 144 -13.53 -9.81 -0.07
C ARG A 144 -12.82 -9.43 1.23
N PRO A 145 -12.74 -8.13 1.60
CA PRO A 145 -12.10 -7.72 2.85
C PRO A 145 -12.66 -8.40 4.10
N GLU A 146 -13.98 -8.59 4.18
CA GLU A 146 -14.64 -9.23 5.33
C GLU A 146 -14.23 -10.71 5.48
N THR A 147 -14.09 -11.43 4.38
CA THR A 147 -13.67 -12.83 4.41
C THR A 147 -12.18 -12.95 4.71
N LEU A 148 -11.35 -12.20 3.97
CA LEU A 148 -9.89 -12.30 4.04
C LEU A 148 -9.35 -11.81 5.39
N PHE A 149 -9.95 -10.74 5.94
CA PHE A 149 -9.51 -10.09 7.17
C PHE A 149 -10.47 -10.39 8.35
N GLY A 150 -11.29 -11.44 8.20
CA GLY A 150 -12.13 -12.01 9.25
C GLY A 150 -11.32 -12.84 10.26
N SER A 151 -12.01 -13.60 11.11
CA SER A 151 -11.39 -14.37 12.22
C SER A 151 -10.37 -15.43 11.78
N LYS A 152 -10.36 -15.81 10.50
CA LYS A 152 -9.42 -16.80 9.94
C LYS A 152 -8.13 -16.18 9.39
N PHE A 153 -7.86 -14.90 9.64
CA PHE A 153 -6.71 -14.18 9.10
C PHE A 153 -5.38 -14.89 9.39
N GLU A 154 -5.12 -15.24 10.66
CA GLU A 154 -3.91 -15.96 11.07
C GLU A 154 -3.76 -17.31 10.36
N ASN A 155 -4.87 -18.06 10.24
CA ASN A 155 -4.87 -19.33 9.51
C ASN A 155 -4.53 -19.15 8.03
N TYR A 156 -5.02 -18.06 7.41
CA TYR A 156 -4.68 -17.75 6.03
C TYR A 156 -3.23 -17.29 5.89
N LEU A 157 -2.72 -16.53 6.87
CA LEU A 157 -1.34 -16.08 6.90
C LEU A 157 -0.37 -17.25 7.03
N ASN A 158 -0.73 -18.29 7.79
CA ASN A 158 0.08 -19.49 8.00
C ASN A 158 -0.21 -20.63 7.02
N ALA A 159 -1.22 -20.50 6.14
CA ALA A 159 -1.54 -21.54 5.17
C ALA A 159 -0.38 -21.79 4.21
N THR A 160 -0.04 -23.06 3.99
CA THR A 160 0.86 -23.48 2.90
C THR A 160 0.11 -23.39 1.57
N ILE A 161 0.67 -22.65 0.61
CA ILE A 161 0.13 -22.61 -0.75
C ILE A 161 0.47 -23.93 -1.41
N GLN A 162 -0.47 -24.86 -1.40
CA GLN A 162 -0.42 -26.02 -2.29
C GLN A 162 -0.93 -25.53 -3.66
N PRO A 163 -0.23 -25.83 -4.77
CA PRO A 163 -0.79 -25.54 -6.10
C PRO A 163 -2.14 -26.26 -6.26
N ARG A 164 -2.97 -25.81 -7.20
CA ARG A 164 -4.23 -26.47 -7.49
C ARG A 164 -3.98 -27.77 -8.26
N ASN A 165 -4.81 -28.80 -8.04
CA ASN A 165 -4.81 -29.97 -8.93
C ASN A 165 -4.97 -29.55 -10.40
N GLY A 166 -4.08 -30.04 -11.25
CA GLY A 166 -3.99 -29.70 -12.68
C GLY A 166 -3.28 -28.38 -12.97
N GLN A 167 -2.80 -27.66 -11.96
CA GLN A 167 -2.06 -26.42 -12.16
C GLN A 167 -0.66 -26.73 -12.68
N LYS A 168 -0.31 -26.08 -13.79
CA LYS A 168 1.06 -25.99 -14.28
C LYS A 168 1.84 -25.01 -13.42
N VAL A 169 2.98 -25.45 -12.89
CA VAL A 169 3.89 -24.66 -12.06
C VAL A 169 5.30 -24.77 -12.64
N ILE A 170 6.06 -23.67 -12.59
CA ILE A 170 7.46 -23.67 -12.99
C ILE A 170 8.32 -23.70 -11.72
N ILE A 171 9.20 -24.70 -11.60
CA ILE A 171 10.14 -24.86 -10.49
C ILE A 171 11.52 -25.04 -11.11
N ASN A 172 12.49 -24.19 -10.71
CA ASN A 172 13.86 -24.20 -11.25
C ASN A 172 13.95 -24.11 -12.79
N GLY A 173 12.96 -23.50 -13.44
CA GLY A 173 12.90 -23.37 -14.90
C GLY A 173 12.23 -24.53 -15.63
N GLU A 174 11.80 -25.57 -14.91
CA GLU A 174 11.09 -26.72 -15.47
C GLU A 174 9.60 -26.69 -15.15
N GLU A 175 8.78 -27.20 -16.07
CA GLU A 175 7.32 -27.24 -15.91
C GLU A 175 6.86 -28.53 -15.23
N TYR A 176 5.99 -28.39 -14.25
CA TYR A 176 5.35 -29.48 -13.51
C TYR A 176 3.84 -29.27 -13.47
N ILE A 177 3.09 -30.37 -13.43
CA ILE A 177 1.67 -30.37 -13.11
C ILE A 177 1.54 -30.83 -11.66
N TYR A 178 0.92 -30.04 -10.79
CA TYR A 178 0.60 -30.48 -9.45
C TYR A 178 -0.72 -31.25 -9.44
N ASN A 179 -0.76 -32.40 -8.79
CA ASN A 179 -1.98 -33.18 -8.56
C ASN A 179 -1.88 -33.98 -7.26
N ASN A 180 -2.89 -33.85 -6.40
CA ASN A 180 -3.09 -34.66 -5.20
C ASN A 180 -1.85 -34.70 -4.27
N GLY A 181 -1.18 -33.57 -4.09
CA GLY A 181 0.01 -33.48 -3.22
C GLY A 181 1.34 -33.80 -3.91
N ASN A 182 1.32 -34.19 -5.18
CA ASN A 182 2.51 -34.60 -5.93
C ASN A 182 2.70 -33.73 -7.18
N TYR A 183 3.95 -33.64 -7.66
CA TYR A 183 4.31 -32.99 -8.91
C TYR A 183 4.56 -34.03 -9.99
N TYR A 184 4.21 -33.71 -11.24
CA TYR A 184 4.35 -34.60 -12.39
C TYR A 184 4.93 -33.82 -13.56
N ILE A 185 5.80 -34.46 -14.35
CA ILE A 185 6.30 -33.87 -15.60
C ILE A 185 5.17 -33.88 -16.65
N PRO A 186 4.84 -32.74 -17.30
CA PRO A 186 3.86 -32.70 -18.38
C PRO A 186 4.21 -33.69 -19.48
N ASN A 187 3.24 -34.51 -19.92
CA ASN A 187 3.45 -35.56 -20.92
C ASN A 187 4.50 -36.62 -20.56
N GLY A 188 4.92 -36.69 -19.29
CA GLY A 188 5.86 -37.69 -18.79
C GLY A 188 5.18 -39.04 -18.48
N THR A 189 5.90 -39.90 -17.78
CA THR A 189 5.49 -41.27 -17.42
C THR A 189 4.36 -41.35 -16.38
N GLY A 190 3.86 -40.21 -15.89
CA GLY A 190 2.87 -40.15 -14.80
C GLY A 190 3.45 -40.46 -13.41
N ILE A 191 4.78 -40.52 -13.28
CA ILE A 191 5.46 -40.74 -12.00
C ILE A 191 5.51 -39.42 -11.22
N ALA A 192 5.21 -39.50 -9.93
CA ALA A 192 5.37 -38.37 -9.01
C ALA A 192 6.86 -38.06 -8.81
N VAL A 193 7.23 -36.80 -8.90
CA VAL A 193 8.60 -36.29 -8.72
C VAL A 193 8.62 -35.29 -7.56
N ASP A 194 9.76 -35.22 -6.87
CA ASP A 194 10.04 -34.16 -5.89
C ASP A 194 10.93 -33.10 -6.55
N PRO A 195 10.36 -31.97 -7.03
CA PRO A 195 11.09 -30.94 -7.74
C PRO A 195 12.00 -30.10 -6.83
N TYR A 196 11.99 -30.34 -5.51
CA TYR A 196 12.82 -29.63 -4.53
C TYR A 196 14.00 -30.44 -4.01
N ALA A 197 14.14 -31.70 -4.45
CA ALA A 197 15.17 -32.62 -3.97
C ALA A 197 16.62 -32.15 -4.23
N ASP A 198 16.84 -31.29 -5.24
CA ASP A 198 18.18 -30.80 -5.61
C ASP A 198 18.68 -29.59 -4.79
N ASN A 199 17.96 -29.15 -3.75
CA ASN A 199 18.49 -28.15 -2.81
C ASN A 199 19.36 -28.81 -1.72
N ASP A 200 20.43 -29.50 -2.13
CA ASP A 200 21.57 -29.76 -1.26
C ASP A 200 22.29 -28.42 -1.00
N LEU A 201 21.72 -27.60 -0.12
CA LEU A 201 22.46 -26.51 0.52
C LEU A 201 23.51 -27.16 1.44
N PRO A 202 24.81 -26.96 1.22
CA PRO A 202 25.80 -27.45 2.16
C PRO A 202 25.58 -26.74 3.51
N TYR A 203 25.50 -27.55 4.58
CA TYR A 203 25.42 -27.13 5.98
C TYR A 203 26.51 -26.12 6.36
#